data_AF-A0A0F9MJT5-F1
#
_entry.id   AF-A0A0F9MJT5-F1
#
_cell.length_a   1.000
_cell.length_b   1.000
_cell.length_c   1.000
_cell.angle_alpha   90.00
_cell.angle_beta   90.00
_cell.angle_gamma   90.00
#
_symmetry.space_group_name_H-M   'P 1'
#
loop_
_entity.id
_entity.type
_entity.pdbx_description
1 polymer ?
#
loop_
_entity_poly.entity_id
_entity_poly.type
_entity_poly.pdbx_seq_one_letter_code
_entity_poly.pdbx_strand_id
1 'polypeptide(L)'
;MDEVRESISWAMQDQGLDLMAASTRLAEFNTVQNTYLSIFLILGSFGLLLGSVGLGIVVWRNVKERQGELALLRAVGFTKKSIQAIILSEHIGLLIAGIFYGILAALLATLPSLLTPGAEIPYLIIFIILIIIGLNGTIWTYSAAYFATKKDLIPALRKE
;
A
#
# COMPACT_ATOMS: atom_id res chain seq x y z
N MET A 1 5.01 46.07 -15.71
CA MET A 1 5.92 44.93 -15.48
C MET A 1 6.09 44.13 -16.76
N ASP A 2 5.01 43.82 -17.47
CA ASP A 2 5.09 43.10 -18.76
C ASP A 2 5.77 43.91 -19.88
N GLU A 3 5.53 45.22 -19.99
CA GLU A 3 6.26 46.08 -20.95
C GLU A 3 7.78 46.12 -20.71
N VAL A 4 8.21 46.14 -19.45
CA VAL A 4 9.64 46.14 -19.09
C VAL A 4 10.28 44.79 -19.44
N ARG A 5 9.58 43.70 -19.15
CA ARG A 5 9.99 42.34 -19.52
C ARG A 5 10.14 42.20 -21.04
N GLU A 6 9.15 42.66 -21.81
CA GLU A 6 9.22 42.62 -23.28
C GLU A 6 10.36 43.48 -23.82
N SER A 7 10.57 44.69 -23.28
CA SER A 7 11.67 45.56 -23.74
C SER A 7 13.06 44.96 -23.50
N ILE A 8 13.28 44.29 -22.37
CA ILE A 8 14.57 43.66 -22.04
C ILE A 8 14.73 42.36 -22.85
N SER A 9 13.66 41.57 -22.97
CA SER A 9 13.69 40.34 -23.76
C SER A 9 13.97 40.64 -25.23
N TRP A 10 13.39 41.71 -25.79
CA TRP A 10 13.64 42.15 -27.17
C TRP A 10 15.06 42.69 -27.34
N ALA A 11 15.53 43.55 -26.43
CA ALA A 11 16.87 44.15 -26.51
C ALA A 11 18.01 43.13 -26.35
N MET A 12 17.77 42.01 -25.67
CA MET A 12 18.76 40.95 -25.43
C MET A 12 18.44 39.64 -26.15
N GLN A 13 17.51 39.66 -27.11
CA GLN A 13 17.10 38.49 -27.86
C GLN A 13 18.26 37.89 -28.67
N ASP A 14 19.14 38.73 -29.23
CA ASP A 14 20.34 38.30 -29.95
C ASP A 14 21.36 37.55 -29.06
N GLN A 15 21.22 37.67 -27.74
CA GLN A 15 22.02 36.93 -26.75
C GLN A 15 21.30 35.68 -26.21
N GLY A 16 20.11 35.36 -26.73
CA GLY A 16 19.30 34.21 -26.33
C GLY A 16 18.59 34.38 -24.98
N LEU A 17 18.45 35.61 -24.48
CA LEU A 17 17.75 35.87 -23.23
C LEU A 17 16.24 35.72 -23.42
N ASP A 18 15.66 34.70 -22.79
CA ASP A 18 14.21 34.54 -22.63
C ASP A 18 13.82 34.83 -21.17
N LEU A 19 13.10 35.93 -20.97
CA LEU A 19 12.64 36.34 -19.65
C LEU A 19 11.25 35.76 -19.38
N MET A 20 11.20 34.84 -18.42
CA MET A 20 9.95 34.29 -17.92
C MET A 20 9.78 34.56 -16.42
N ALA A 21 8.53 34.78 -16.00
CA ALA A 21 8.22 34.94 -14.59
C ALA A 21 8.62 33.67 -13.81
N ALA A 22 9.27 33.86 -12.66
CA ALA A 22 9.66 32.75 -11.79
C ALA A 22 8.47 31.86 -11.39
N SER A 23 7.28 32.45 -11.25
CA SER A 23 6.03 31.73 -11.00
C SER A 23 5.65 30.78 -12.14
N THR A 24 5.79 31.21 -13.39
CA THR A 24 5.55 30.37 -14.56
C THR A 24 6.56 29.23 -14.61
N ARG A 25 7.84 29.50 -14.35
CA ARG A 25 8.88 28.45 -14.35
C ARG A 25 8.64 27.41 -13.24
N LEU A 26 8.24 27.87 -12.06
CA LEU A 26 7.87 26.99 -10.95
C LEU A 26 6.64 26.14 -11.27
N ALA A 27 5.62 26.70 -11.94
CA ALA A 27 4.44 25.95 -12.37
C ALA A 27 4.78 24.84 -13.37
N GLU A 28 5.68 25.10 -14.32
CA GLU A 28 6.19 24.09 -15.24
C GLU A 28 6.92 22.96 -14.50
N PHE A 29 7.82 23.29 -13.56
CA PHE A 29 8.51 22.29 -12.75
C PHE A 29 7.56 21.47 -11.88
N ASN A 30 6.57 22.09 -11.25
CA ASN A 30 5.54 21.41 -10.47
C ASN A 30 4.73 20.44 -11.32
N THR A 31 4.44 20.80 -12.57
CA THR A 31 3.72 19.91 -13.50
C THR A 31 4.53 18.64 -13.77
N VAL A 32 5.82 18.78 -14.10
CA VAL A 32 6.72 17.63 -14.33
C VAL A 32 6.86 16.77 -13.08
N GLN A 33 7.06 17.40 -11.91
CA GLN A 33 7.16 16.70 -10.63
C GLN A 33 5.89 15.93 -10.30
N ASN A 34 4.71 16.54 -10.48
CA ASN A 34 3.43 15.88 -10.24
C ASN A 34 3.21 14.68 -11.16
N THR A 35 3.61 14.76 -12.43
CA THR A 35 3.56 13.60 -13.33
C THR A 35 4.48 12.48 -12.86
N TYR A 36 5.72 12.79 -12.45
CA TYR A 36 6.65 11.81 -11.89
C TYR A 36 6.06 11.11 -10.65
N LEU A 37 5.58 11.90 -9.68
CA LEU A 37 4.96 11.36 -8.46
C LEU A 37 3.72 10.51 -8.78
N SER A 38 2.90 10.92 -9.75
CA SER A 38 1.72 10.17 -10.17
C SER A 38 2.08 8.78 -10.70
N ILE A 39 3.18 8.65 -11.45
CA ILE A 39 3.66 7.35 -11.93
C ILE A 39 4.08 6.46 -10.75
N PHE A 40 4.80 7.00 -9.75
CA PHE A 40 5.15 6.23 -8.55
C PHE A 40 3.93 5.82 -7.74
N LEU A 41 2.92 6.68 -7.63
CA LEU A 41 1.68 6.36 -6.93
C LEU A 41 0.92 5.24 -7.64
N ILE A 42 0.82 5.28 -8.97
CA ILE A 42 0.22 4.21 -9.77
C ILE A 42 0.99 2.90 -9.55
N LEU A 43 2.32 2.90 -9.65
CA LEU A 43 3.15 1.71 -9.41
C LEU A 43 3.02 1.19 -7.98
N GLY A 44 2.98 2.08 -6.98
CA GLY A 44 2.76 1.74 -5.58
C GLY A 44 1.38 1.10 -5.37
N SER A 45 0.34 1.63 -6.00
CA SER A 45 -1.01 1.05 -5.97
C SER A 45 -1.06 -0.35 -6.59
N PHE A 46 -0.34 -0.59 -7.70
CA PHE A 46 -0.21 -1.92 -8.28
C PHE A 46 0.53 -2.87 -7.33
N GLY A 47 1.59 -2.39 -6.66
CA GLY A 47 2.28 -3.12 -5.61
C GLY A 47 1.34 -3.52 -4.47
N LEU A 48 0.47 -2.61 -4.02
CA LEU A 48 -0.54 -2.89 -3.02
C LEU A 48 -1.56 -3.93 -3.51
N LEU A 49 -2.08 -3.79 -4.73
CA LEU A 49 -3.01 -4.75 -5.32
C LEU A 49 -2.42 -6.15 -5.39
N LEU A 50 -1.20 -6.27 -5.93
CA LEU A 50 -0.50 -7.56 -6.03
C LEU A 50 -0.17 -8.12 -4.66
N GLY A 51 0.26 -7.28 -3.71
CA GLY A 51 0.53 -7.68 -2.33
C GLY A 51 -0.72 -8.22 -1.63
N SER A 52 -1.87 -7.57 -1.79
CA SER A 52 -3.12 -8.00 -1.18
C SER A 52 -3.65 -9.31 -1.76
N VAL A 53 -3.56 -9.49 -3.08
CA VAL A 53 -3.87 -10.78 -3.72
C VAL A 53 -2.91 -11.87 -3.23
N GLY A 54 -1.61 -11.56 -3.17
CA GLY A 54 -0.57 -12.46 -2.67
C GLY A 54 -0.83 -12.91 -1.23
N LEU A 55 -1.22 -11.98 -0.35
CA LEU A 55 -1.62 -12.28 1.03
C LEU A 55 -2.77 -13.29 1.07
N GLY A 56 -3.81 -13.08 0.26
CA GLY A 56 -4.93 -14.01 0.15
C GLY A 56 -4.51 -15.41 -0.32
N ILE A 57 -3.61 -15.50 -1.30
CA ILE A 57 -3.04 -16.77 -1.79
C ILE A 57 -2.25 -17.49 -0.69
N VAL A 58 -1.40 -16.76 0.05
CA VAL A 58 -0.60 -17.32 1.14
C VAL A 58 -1.49 -17.86 2.26
N VAL A 59 -2.50 -17.10 2.68
CA VAL A 59 -3.49 -17.54 3.69
C VAL A 59 -4.19 -18.82 3.21
N TRP A 60 -4.66 -18.83 1.97
CA TRP A 60 -5.36 -19.99 1.42
C TRP A 60 -4.47 -21.23 1.36
N ARG A 61 -3.21 -21.07 0.95
CA ARG A 61 -2.21 -22.13 0.91
C ARG A 61 -1.93 -22.67 2.32
N ASN A 62 -1.74 -21.79 3.30
CA ASN A 62 -1.48 -22.17 4.69
C ASN A 62 -2.60 -23.05 5.27
N VAL A 63 -3.86 -22.64 5.04
CA VAL A 63 -5.03 -23.42 5.50
C VAL A 63 -5.11 -24.79 4.82
N LYS A 64 -4.75 -24.88 3.54
CA LYS A 64 -4.74 -26.15 2.80
C LYS A 64 -3.66 -27.10 3.30
N GLU A 65 -2.46 -26.58 3.59
CA GLU A 65 -1.35 -27.37 4.14
C GLU A 65 -1.68 -27.89 5.55
N ARG A 66 -2.42 -27.11 6.36
CA ARG A 66 -2.85 -27.47 7.72
C ARG A 66 -4.23 -28.11 7.79
N GLN A 67 -4.77 -28.57 6.66
CA GLN A 67 -6.14 -29.09 6.59
C GLN A 67 -6.38 -30.29 7.52
N GLY A 68 -5.37 -31.16 7.70
CA GLY A 68 -5.44 -32.30 8.62
C GLY A 68 -5.61 -31.87 10.08
N GLU A 69 -4.81 -30.91 10.55
CA GLU A 69 -4.93 -30.33 11.91
C GLU A 69 -6.32 -29.71 12.14
N LEU A 70 -6.83 -28.96 11.16
CA LEU A 70 -8.13 -28.32 11.26
C LEU A 70 -9.29 -29.33 11.26
N ALA A 71 -9.12 -30.45 10.55
CA ALA A 71 -10.08 -31.55 10.56
C ALA A 71 -10.08 -32.30 11.91
N LEU A 72 -8.92 -32.48 12.54
CA LEU A 72 -8.80 -33.01 13.90
C LEU A 72 -9.46 -32.08 14.92
N LEU A 73 -9.21 -30.77 14.85
CA LEU A 73 -9.88 -29.79 15.71
C LEU A 73 -11.41 -29.85 15.54
N ARG A 74 -11.91 -30.02 14.31
CA ARG A 74 -13.34 -30.26 14.06
C ARG A 74 -13.86 -31.54 14.69
N ALA A 75 -13.10 -32.63 14.63
CA ALA A 75 -13.48 -33.93 15.19
C ALA A 75 -13.55 -33.91 16.73
N VAL A 76 -12.69 -33.11 17.38
CA VAL A 76 -12.68 -32.91 18.84
C VAL A 76 -13.81 -31.96 19.31
N GLY A 77 -14.54 -31.33 18.38
CA GLY A 77 -15.74 -30.54 18.68
C GLY A 77 -15.62 -29.04 18.43
N PHE A 78 -14.53 -28.55 17.84
CA PHE A 78 -14.42 -27.13 17.50
C PHE A 78 -15.43 -26.73 16.41
N THR A 79 -16.01 -25.54 16.54
CA THR A 79 -16.94 -24.99 15.55
C THR A 79 -16.16 -24.39 14.36
N LYS A 80 -16.78 -24.30 13.17
CA LYS A 80 -16.19 -23.62 12.00
C LYS A 80 -15.79 -22.17 12.33
N LYS A 81 -16.58 -21.48 13.15
CA LYS A 81 -16.32 -20.11 13.60
C LYS A 81 -15.06 -20.01 14.48
N SER A 82 -14.86 -20.96 15.39
CA SER A 82 -13.66 -21.00 16.25
C SER A 82 -12.39 -21.19 15.42
N ILE A 83 -12.43 -22.11 14.45
CA ILE A 83 -11.31 -22.32 13.52
C ILE A 83 -11.04 -21.08 12.67
N GLN A 84 -12.08 -20.44 12.14
CA GLN A 84 -11.94 -19.18 11.41
C GLN A 84 -11.32 -18.07 12.28
N ALA A 85 -11.72 -17.96 13.56
CA ALA A 85 -11.17 -16.97 14.47
C ALA A 85 -9.68 -17.20 14.75
N ILE A 86 -9.25 -18.46 14.91
CA ILE A 86 -7.83 -18.82 15.07
C ILE A 86 -7.04 -18.37 13.83
N ILE A 87 -7.48 -18.77 12.63
CA ILE A 87 -6.80 -18.40 11.36
C ILE A 87 -6.75 -16.88 11.21
N LEU A 88 -7.85 -16.18 11.48
CA LEU A 88 -7.91 -14.73 11.41
C LEU A 88 -6.94 -14.08 12.39
N SER A 89 -6.88 -14.52 13.64
CA SER A 89 -5.99 -13.94 14.65
C SER A 89 -4.51 -14.07 14.26
N GLU A 90 -4.12 -15.21 13.69
CA GLU A 90 -2.75 -15.48 13.23
C GLU A 90 -2.37 -14.52 12.09
N HIS A 91 -3.24 -14.39 11.09
CA HIS A 91 -2.95 -13.60 9.89
C HIS A 91 -3.17 -12.08 10.10
N ILE A 92 -4.05 -11.68 11.03
CA ILE A 92 -4.15 -10.28 11.46
C ILE A 92 -2.87 -9.87 12.19
N GLY A 93 -2.29 -10.74 13.02
CA GLY A 93 -0.98 -10.50 13.63
C GLY A 93 0.12 -10.26 12.59
N LEU A 94 0.16 -11.10 11.54
CA LEU A 94 1.09 -10.93 10.42
C LEU A 94 0.83 -9.63 9.64
N LEU A 95 -0.44 -9.27 9.42
CA LEU A 95 -0.80 -8.02 8.75
C LEU A 95 -0.35 -6.80 9.55
N ILE A 96 -0.60 -6.78 10.87
CA ILE A 96 -0.16 -5.70 11.76
C ILE A 96 1.37 -5.59 11.75
N ALA A 97 2.07 -6.72 11.85
CA ALA A 97 3.53 -6.75 11.77
C ALA A 97 4.02 -6.20 10.41
N GLY A 98 3.40 -6.61 9.30
CA GLY A 98 3.71 -6.11 7.97
C GLY A 98 3.52 -4.60 7.84
N ILE A 99 2.40 -4.06 8.34
CA ILE A 99 2.15 -2.61 8.38
C ILE A 99 3.20 -1.90 9.24
N PHE A 100 3.52 -2.43 10.41
CA PHE A 100 4.53 -1.87 11.30
C PHE A 100 5.91 -1.79 10.63
N TYR A 101 6.40 -2.89 10.04
CA TYR A 101 7.66 -2.90 9.32
C TYR A 101 7.62 -2.03 8.05
N GLY A 102 6.48 -1.94 7.37
CA GLY A 102 6.27 -1.04 6.25
C GLY A 102 6.39 0.44 6.64
N ILE A 103 5.80 0.83 7.78
CA ILE A 103 5.95 2.17 8.34
C ILE A 103 7.42 2.45 8.69
N LEU A 104 8.11 1.51 9.33
CA LEU A 104 9.54 1.66 9.64
C LEU A 104 10.38 1.86 8.37
N ALA A 105 10.15 1.06 7.33
CA ALA A 105 10.84 1.20 6.06
C ALA A 105 10.54 2.56 5.38
N ALA A 106 9.28 3.00 5.40
CA ALA A 106 8.88 4.30 4.85
C ALA A 106 9.53 5.47 5.61
N LEU A 107 9.60 5.39 6.94
CA LEU A 107 10.27 6.40 7.76
C LEU A 107 11.76 6.47 7.44
N LEU A 108 12.44 5.33 7.32
CA LEU A 108 13.86 5.29 6.96
C LEU A 108 14.12 5.85 5.56
N ALA A 109 13.27 5.51 4.59
CA ALA A 109 13.39 6.00 3.22
C ALA A 109 13.12 7.50 3.08
N THR A 110 12.21 8.05 3.91
CA THR A 110 11.82 9.47 3.85
C THR A 110 12.61 10.36 4.80
N LEU A 111 13.40 9.79 5.72
CA LEU A 111 14.18 10.50 6.74
C LEU A 111 14.93 11.74 6.22
N PRO A 112 15.72 11.71 5.13
CA PRO A 112 16.42 12.90 4.65
C PRO A 112 15.46 14.03 4.21
N SER A 113 14.30 13.68 3.66
CA SER A 113 13.25 14.64 3.32
C SER A 113 12.65 15.30 4.56
N LEU A 114 12.45 14.51 5.64
CA LEU A 114 11.89 15.01 6.90
C LEU A 114 12.82 15.97 7.65
N LEU A 115 14.13 15.84 7.45
CA LEU A 115 15.14 16.71 8.07
C LEU A 115 15.30 18.06 7.34
N THR A 116 14.70 18.21 6.17
CA THR A 116 14.82 19.45 5.38
C THR A 116 13.90 20.55 5.95
N PRO A 117 14.40 21.77 6.20
CA PRO A 117 13.59 22.87 6.70
C PRO A 117 12.43 23.20 5.75
N GLY A 118 11.20 23.28 6.28
CA GLY A 118 9.99 23.56 5.49
C GLY A 118 9.25 22.31 4.99
N ALA A 119 9.62 21.11 5.44
CA ALA A 119 8.88 19.89 5.15
C ALA A 119 7.50 19.89 5.85
N GLU A 120 6.43 20.06 5.07
CA GLU A 120 5.06 19.84 5.55
C GLU A 120 4.69 18.36 5.38
N ILE A 121 4.56 17.65 6.50
CA ILE A 121 4.15 16.24 6.47
C ILE A 121 2.62 16.15 6.51
N PRO A 122 1.97 15.57 5.49
CA PRO A 122 0.52 15.44 5.46
C PRO A 122 0.06 14.25 6.32
N TYR A 123 0.15 14.39 7.65
CA TYR A 123 -0.17 13.32 8.62
C TYR A 123 -1.56 12.73 8.43
N LEU A 124 -2.56 13.56 8.09
CA LEU A 124 -3.93 13.12 7.85
C LEU A 124 -4.02 12.14 6.67
N ILE A 125 -3.35 12.45 5.56
CA ILE A 125 -3.37 11.62 4.36
C ILE A 125 -2.66 10.29 4.65
N ILE A 126 -1.51 10.34 5.33
CA ILE A 126 -0.77 9.12 5.73
C ILE A 126 -1.65 8.24 6.62
N PHE A 127 -2.33 8.82 7.60
CA PHE A 127 -3.24 8.08 8.48
C PHE A 127 -4.38 7.41 7.69
N ILE A 128 -5.00 8.14 6.77
CA ILE A 128 -6.06 7.60 5.90
C ILE A 128 -5.53 6.43 5.05
N ILE A 129 -4.34 6.57 4.45
CA ILE A 129 -3.73 5.51 3.63
C ILE A 129 -3.48 4.25 4.48
N LEU A 130 -2.95 4.40 5.70
CA LEU A 130 -2.72 3.26 6.59
C LEU A 130 -4.03 2.55 6.96
N ILE A 131 -5.10 3.30 7.22
CA ILE A 131 -6.43 2.73 7.46
C ILE A 131 -6.92 1.97 6.22
N ILE A 132 -6.79 2.54 5.03
CA ILE A 132 -7.19 1.88 3.77
C ILE A 132 -6.41 0.58 3.56
N ILE A 133 -5.10 0.57 3.79
CA ILE A 133 -4.24 -0.62 3.68
C ILE A 133 -4.67 -1.68 4.69
N GLY A 134 -4.88 -1.29 5.95
CA GLY A 134 -5.33 -2.20 7.01
C GLY A 134 -6.69 -2.83 6.72
N LEU A 135 -7.65 -2.02 6.26
CA LEU A 135 -8.96 -2.51 5.84
C LEU A 135 -8.87 -3.45 4.64
N ASN A 136 -8.09 -3.07 3.61
CA ASN A 136 -7.90 -3.89 2.42
C ASN A 136 -7.28 -5.26 2.76
N GLY A 137 -6.21 -5.27 3.56
CA GLY A 137 -5.57 -6.49 4.03
C GLY A 137 -6.54 -7.37 4.83
N THR A 138 -7.30 -6.77 5.75
CA THR A 138 -8.30 -7.50 6.56
C THR A 138 -9.38 -8.13 5.68
N ILE A 139 -9.89 -7.41 4.68
CA ILE A 139 -10.88 -7.91 3.71
C ILE A 139 -10.33 -9.13 2.95
N TRP A 140 -9.08 -9.05 2.48
CA TRP A 140 -8.44 -10.14 1.75
C TRP A 140 -8.18 -11.36 2.64
N THR A 141 -7.65 -11.16 3.85
CA THR A 141 -7.43 -12.23 4.83
C THR A 141 -8.75 -12.91 5.22
N TYR A 142 -9.80 -12.13 5.49
CA TYR A 142 -11.11 -12.66 5.81
C TYR A 142 -11.72 -13.46 4.66
N SER A 143 -11.65 -12.92 3.44
CA SER A 143 -12.13 -13.61 2.25
C SER A 143 -11.41 -14.95 2.05
N ALA A 144 -10.08 -14.95 2.15
CA ALA A 144 -9.27 -16.17 2.02
C ALA A 144 -9.59 -17.21 3.12
N ALA A 145 -9.67 -16.78 4.38
CA ALA A 145 -10.01 -17.67 5.50
C ALA A 145 -11.42 -18.27 5.35
N TYR A 146 -12.39 -17.47 4.90
CA TYR A 146 -13.75 -17.92 4.63
C TYR A 146 -13.79 -18.96 3.50
N PHE A 147 -13.16 -18.68 2.36
CA PHE A 147 -13.13 -19.62 1.24
C PHE A 147 -12.40 -20.92 1.56
N ALA A 148 -11.34 -20.85 2.37
CA ALA A 148 -10.55 -22.02 2.76
C ALA A 148 -11.32 -22.96 3.72
N THR A 149 -12.13 -22.40 4.62
CA THR A 149 -12.92 -23.16 5.61
C THR A 149 -14.31 -23.58 5.13
N LYS A 150 -14.78 -23.04 3.99
CA LYS A 150 -16.07 -23.39 3.39
C LYS A 150 -16.08 -24.80 2.78
N LYS A 151 -14.95 -25.27 2.25
CA LYS A 151 -14.85 -26.66 1.73
C LYS A 151 -14.87 -27.63 2.89
N ASP A 152 -15.68 -28.69 2.79
CA ASP A 152 -15.78 -29.67 3.86
C ASP A 152 -14.41 -30.28 4.16
N LEU A 153 -14.02 -30.16 5.42
CA LEU A 153 -12.74 -30.67 5.93
C LEU A 153 -12.81 -32.20 6.19
N ILE A 154 -14.02 -32.75 6.34
CA ILE A 154 -14.30 -34.14 6.70
C ILE A 154 -13.81 -35.15 5.63
N PRO A 155 -13.97 -34.94 4.32
CA PRO A 155 -13.45 -35.86 3.30
C PRO A 155 -11.92 -35.97 3.28
N ALA A 156 -11.19 -35.01 3.88
CA ALA A 156 -9.73 -35.04 3.92
C ALA A 156 -9.21 -36.15 4.86
N LEU A 157 -9.94 -36.46 5.94
CA LEU A 157 -9.64 -37.58 6.84
C LEU A 157 -9.83 -38.96 6.17
N ARG A 158 -10.55 -39.03 5.05
CA ARG A 158 -10.81 -40.28 4.32
C ARG A 158 -9.75 -40.60 3.26
N LYS A 159 -8.74 -39.73 3.10
CA LYS A 159 -7.68 -39.85 2.09
C LYS A 159 -6.32 -40.25 2.65
N GLU A 160 -6.22 -40.41 3.97
CA GLU A 160 -5.17 -41.18 4.64
C GLU A 160 -5.75 -42.49 5.15
#